data_AF-A0A150V138-F1
#
_entry.id   AF-A0A150V138-F1
#
_cell.length_a   1.000
_cell.length_b   1.000
_cell.length_c   1.000
_cell.angle_alpha   90.00
_cell.angle_beta   90.00
_cell.angle_gamma   90.00
#
_symmetry.space_group_name_H-M   'P 1'
#
loop_
_entity.id
_entity.type
_entity.pdbx_description
1 polymer ?
#
loop_
_entity_poly.entity_id
_entity_poly.type
_entity_poly.pdbx_seq_one_letter_code
_entity_poly.pdbx_strand_id
1 'polypeptide(L)'
;MPIIGSVCDEYADEKIAIEVEQYPPVPGTIAWGLTDANPLGLGPYIVMNFIEGVARIIQLFQIDFPVLGSLPTAVTGFNAPVRPLTFKAYDILQTGGVDTFGCSDTTDYFCYLADQDWAQFQCQPNSDGGPTVTQAKYAALCALQAVAPQLVEPSYVSGPYKLVCDDLSLPNLIVRSADDLTVVGVVDLEWSYAGPAQLFGSAPWWLLQDRLNIYDTFLDNEEAPRVLERYLRNLDVFKIVLEEDEARMPGTQFMELSRQERHSKESGSMWQHILLSWGFNHPDSLPFMQL
;
A
#
# COMPACT_ATOMS: atom_id res chain seq x y z
N MET A 1 -8.61 0.83 23.20
CA MET A 1 -9.23 0.97 21.87
C MET A 1 -8.41 1.96 21.08
N PRO A 2 -7.94 1.62 19.88
CA PRO A 2 -7.29 2.58 19.00
C PRO A 2 -8.31 3.67 18.58
N ILE A 3 -7.85 4.91 18.53
CA ILE A 3 -8.67 6.06 18.11
C ILE A 3 -8.64 6.08 16.59
N ILE A 4 -9.76 5.77 15.95
CA ILE A 4 -9.91 5.88 14.49
C ILE A 4 -9.96 7.37 14.12
N GLY A 5 -9.07 7.79 13.22
CA GLY A 5 -9.29 8.96 12.37
C GLY A 5 -8.63 10.30 12.76
N SER A 6 -7.58 10.32 13.59
CA SER A 6 -6.85 11.58 13.87
C SER A 6 -5.53 11.63 13.12
N VAL A 7 -5.35 12.54 12.16
CA VAL A 7 -4.06 12.66 11.49
C VAL A 7 -2.94 12.92 12.52
N CYS A 8 -1.79 12.24 12.43
CA CYS A 8 -0.61 12.58 13.23
C CYS A 8 -0.13 13.96 12.78
N ASP A 9 -0.32 14.97 13.63
CA ASP A 9 0.00 16.38 13.35
C ASP A 9 1.45 16.57 12.86
N GLU A 10 2.38 15.71 13.29
CA GLU A 10 3.80 15.76 12.90
C GLU A 10 4.04 15.47 11.42
N TYR A 11 3.20 14.65 10.78
CA TYR A 11 3.38 14.18 9.39
C TYR A 11 2.27 14.65 8.44
N ALA A 12 1.31 15.44 8.95
CA ALA A 12 0.21 15.96 8.16
C ALA A 12 0.68 16.81 6.97
N ASP A 13 1.74 17.60 7.15
CA ASP A 13 2.32 18.44 6.09
C ASP A 13 3.06 17.59 5.02
N GLU A 14 3.77 16.53 5.41
CA GLU A 14 4.44 15.59 4.49
C GLU A 14 3.41 14.87 3.61
N LYS A 15 2.33 14.40 4.25
CA LYS A 15 1.20 13.76 3.59
C LYS A 15 0.55 14.66 2.53
N ILE A 16 0.17 15.89 2.92
CA ILE A 16 -0.45 16.84 2.00
C ILE A 16 0.52 17.24 0.89
N ALA A 17 1.80 17.40 1.20
CA ALA A 17 2.79 17.71 0.17
C ALA A 17 2.83 16.61 -0.91
N ILE A 18 2.92 15.34 -0.51
CA ILE A 18 2.93 14.19 -1.42
C ILE A 18 1.66 14.13 -2.27
N GLU A 19 0.50 14.38 -1.68
CA GLU A 19 -0.77 14.35 -2.40
C GLU A 19 -0.92 15.47 -3.44
N VAL A 20 -0.33 16.65 -3.16
CA VAL A 20 -0.28 17.77 -4.12
C VAL A 20 0.71 17.52 -5.26
N GLU A 21 1.69 16.63 -5.08
CA GLU A 21 2.75 16.45 -6.07
C GLU A 21 2.22 15.96 -7.41
N GLN A 22 2.37 16.78 -8.43
CA GLN A 22 1.81 16.52 -9.76
C GLN A 22 2.73 15.62 -10.59
N TYR A 23 2.84 14.34 -10.21
CA TYR A 23 3.39 13.32 -11.08
C TYR A 23 2.28 12.74 -11.96
N PRO A 24 2.32 12.91 -13.30
CA PRO A 24 1.24 12.43 -14.14
C PRO A 24 1.02 10.92 -13.98
N PRO A 25 -0.23 10.48 -13.79
CA PRO A 25 -1.43 11.32 -13.75
C PRO A 25 -1.77 11.70 -12.30
N VAL A 26 -1.80 13.00 -11.94
CA VAL A 26 -2.26 13.52 -10.64
C VAL A 26 -3.34 14.58 -10.87
N PRO A 27 -4.33 14.72 -9.97
CA PRO A 27 -5.41 15.67 -10.19
C PRO A 27 -4.95 17.13 -10.17
N GLY A 28 -5.61 18.00 -10.94
CA GLY A 28 -5.33 19.43 -10.87
C GLY A 28 -5.71 20.01 -9.51
N THR A 29 -4.74 20.44 -8.71
CA THR A 29 -4.96 21.06 -7.40
C THR A 29 -5.66 22.42 -7.56
N ILE A 30 -6.79 22.61 -6.87
CA ILE A 30 -7.58 23.86 -6.86
C ILE A 30 -7.05 24.82 -5.79
N ALA A 31 -6.81 24.30 -4.59
CA ALA A 31 -6.24 25.03 -3.47
C ALA A 31 -5.60 24.05 -2.49
N TRP A 32 -4.54 24.45 -1.81
CA TRP A 32 -3.91 23.65 -0.76
C TRP A 32 -3.12 24.56 0.18
N GLY A 33 -2.76 24.06 1.35
CA GLY A 33 -1.86 24.76 2.26
C GLY A 33 -1.34 23.85 3.36
N LEU A 34 -0.08 24.04 3.74
CA LEU A 34 0.52 23.46 4.94
C LEU A 34 -0.08 24.08 6.20
N THR A 35 0.21 23.49 7.35
CA THR A 35 -0.30 23.92 8.66
C THR A 35 -0.11 25.41 8.90
N ASP A 36 1.10 25.94 8.69
CA ASP A 36 1.43 27.36 8.90
C ASP A 36 0.72 28.30 7.90
N ALA A 37 0.28 27.77 6.76
CA ALA A 37 -0.39 28.53 5.71
C ALA A 37 -1.92 28.54 5.86
N ASN A 38 -2.49 27.77 6.80
CA ASN A 38 -3.93 27.73 7.04
C ASN A 38 -4.36 28.81 8.06
N PRO A 39 -4.99 29.92 7.62
CA PRO A 39 -5.37 31.02 8.51
C PRO A 39 -6.47 30.64 9.52
N LEU A 40 -7.14 29.50 9.33
CA LEU A 40 -8.17 28.99 10.24
C LEU A 40 -7.58 28.12 11.35
N GLY A 41 -6.29 27.77 11.30
CA GLY A 41 -5.64 26.91 12.30
C GLY A 41 -6.19 25.49 12.33
N LEU A 42 -6.73 25.00 11.21
CA LEU A 42 -7.36 23.67 11.10
C LEU A 42 -6.36 22.58 10.65
N GLY A 43 -5.06 22.87 10.64
CA GLY A 43 -4.03 21.99 10.07
C GLY A 43 -3.90 22.17 8.55
N PRO A 44 -3.18 21.27 7.86
CA PRO A 44 -3.01 21.38 6.43
C PRO A 44 -4.28 20.97 5.67
N TYR A 45 -4.44 21.42 4.44
CA TYR A 45 -5.63 21.14 3.63
C TYR A 45 -5.28 21.01 2.15
N ILE A 46 -6.12 20.26 1.44
CA ILE A 46 -6.06 20.12 0.00
C ILE A 46 -7.48 20.15 -0.58
N VAL A 47 -7.60 20.78 -1.74
CA VAL A 47 -8.79 20.84 -2.57
C VAL A 47 -8.30 20.62 -3.98
N MET A 48 -8.77 19.56 -4.63
CA MET A 48 -8.29 19.16 -5.95
C MET A 48 -9.44 18.74 -6.86
N ASN A 49 -9.18 18.77 -8.15
CA ASN A 49 -9.96 18.02 -9.14
C ASN A 49 -9.69 16.52 -8.98
N PHE A 50 -10.15 15.69 -9.90
CA PHE A 50 -9.69 14.31 -10.01
C PHE A 50 -8.79 14.13 -11.24
N ILE A 51 -8.03 13.03 -11.31
CA ILE A 51 -7.24 12.70 -12.49
C ILE A 51 -8.18 12.47 -13.66
N GLU A 52 -8.20 13.34 -14.69
CA GLU A 52 -9.06 13.14 -15.85
C GLU A 52 -8.38 12.23 -16.89
N GLY A 53 -9.00 11.11 -17.22
CA GLY A 53 -8.53 10.20 -18.28
C GLY A 53 -8.90 8.75 -18.00
N VAL A 54 -8.81 7.88 -19.01
CA VAL A 54 -9.00 6.44 -18.78
C VAL A 54 -7.80 5.91 -18.00
N ALA A 55 -7.83 6.05 -16.67
CA ALA A 55 -6.76 5.59 -15.79
C ALA A 55 -6.83 4.08 -15.69
N ARG A 56 -5.84 3.41 -16.29
CA ARG A 56 -5.66 1.96 -16.16
C ARG A 56 -4.52 1.68 -15.20
N ILE A 57 -4.68 0.68 -14.34
CA ILE A 57 -3.60 0.19 -13.45
C ILE A 57 -2.31 -0.08 -14.24
N ILE A 58 -2.43 -0.56 -15.49
CA ILE A 58 -1.30 -0.79 -16.39
C ILE A 58 -0.53 0.51 -16.70
N GLN A 59 -1.20 1.65 -16.86
CA GLN A 59 -0.54 2.94 -17.11
C GLN A 59 0.21 3.43 -15.88
N LEU A 60 -0.37 3.26 -14.68
CA LEU A 60 0.30 3.60 -13.42
C LEU A 60 1.58 2.76 -13.25
N PHE A 61 1.55 1.48 -13.63
CA PHE A 61 2.72 0.61 -13.61
C PHE A 61 3.84 1.03 -14.59
N GLN A 62 3.55 1.84 -15.62
CA GLN A 62 4.59 2.33 -16.53
C GLN A 62 5.39 3.51 -15.94
N ILE A 63 5.01 4.04 -14.78
CA ILE A 63 5.71 5.13 -14.12
C ILE A 63 6.91 4.56 -13.37
N ASP A 64 8.10 4.84 -13.88
CA ASP A 64 9.37 4.46 -13.28
C ASP A 64 9.98 5.61 -12.46
N PHE A 65 10.45 5.28 -11.27
CA PHE A 65 11.25 6.16 -10.44
C PHE A 65 12.71 5.68 -10.40
N PRO A 66 13.68 6.60 -10.27
CA PRO A 66 15.10 6.24 -10.26
C PRO A 66 15.56 5.67 -8.91
N VAL A 67 14.85 5.98 -7.83
CA VAL A 67 15.20 5.60 -6.46
C VAL A 67 13.95 5.24 -5.67
N LEU A 68 14.10 4.33 -4.71
CA LEU A 68 13.11 4.08 -3.68
C LEU A 68 13.01 5.29 -2.75
N GLY A 69 11.79 5.68 -2.38
CA GLY A 69 11.62 6.82 -1.47
C GLY A 69 10.29 7.56 -1.61
N SER A 70 10.18 8.67 -0.89
CA SER A 70 9.08 9.63 -1.11
C SER A 70 9.10 10.19 -2.52
N LEU A 71 7.92 10.62 -2.98
CA LEU A 71 7.81 11.27 -4.28
C LEU A 71 8.56 12.61 -4.26
N PRO A 72 9.24 12.97 -5.36
CA PRO A 72 9.90 14.28 -5.44
C PRO A 72 8.89 15.41 -5.34
N THR A 73 9.24 16.46 -4.61
CA THR A 73 8.32 17.54 -4.28
C THR A 73 8.45 18.78 -5.17
N ALA A 74 8.38 18.55 -6.48
CA ALA A 74 8.68 19.60 -7.47
C ALA A 74 7.64 20.73 -7.50
N VAL A 75 6.39 20.44 -7.13
CA VAL A 75 5.29 21.42 -7.14
C VAL A 75 5.23 22.19 -5.83
N THR A 76 5.30 21.47 -4.70
CA THR A 76 5.16 22.08 -3.38
C THR A 76 6.46 22.69 -2.88
N GLY A 77 7.61 22.21 -3.36
CA GLY A 77 8.92 22.56 -2.81
C GLY A 77 9.13 22.07 -1.37
N PHE A 78 8.24 21.23 -0.85
CA PHE A 78 8.35 20.67 0.49
C PHE A 78 9.62 19.83 0.60
N ASN A 79 10.42 19.98 1.66
CA ASN A 79 11.64 19.19 1.78
C ASN A 79 11.34 17.77 2.30
N ALA A 80 10.72 16.94 1.45
CA ALA A 80 10.34 15.58 1.79
C ALA A 80 11.58 14.73 2.18
N PRO A 81 11.51 13.94 3.26
CA PRO A 81 12.52 12.94 3.56
C PRO A 81 12.71 11.97 2.39
N VAL A 82 13.92 11.44 2.21
CA VAL A 82 14.20 10.45 1.15
C VAL A 82 13.45 9.14 1.41
N ARG A 83 13.17 8.80 2.68
CA ARG A 83 12.43 7.57 3.04
C ARG A 83 10.98 7.59 2.51
N PRO A 84 10.39 6.44 2.14
CA PRO A 84 8.97 6.38 1.82
C PRO A 84 8.08 6.82 2.99
N LEU A 85 7.02 7.59 2.70
CA LEU A 85 5.90 7.79 3.61
C LEU A 85 4.89 6.66 3.38
N THR A 86 4.96 5.59 4.18
CA THR A 86 4.01 4.48 4.09
C THR A 86 2.84 4.69 5.04
N PHE A 87 1.65 4.23 4.64
CA PHE A 87 0.48 4.22 5.52
C PHE A 87 0.76 3.39 6.77
N LYS A 88 1.45 2.24 6.60
CA LYS A 88 1.81 1.34 7.70
C LYS A 88 2.61 2.03 8.80
N ALA A 89 3.72 2.69 8.47
CA ALA A 89 4.57 3.34 9.46
C ALA A 89 3.80 4.44 10.19
N TYR A 90 3.02 5.19 9.41
CA TYR A 90 2.18 6.25 9.91
C TYR A 90 1.08 5.76 10.86
N ASP A 91 0.35 4.68 10.52
CA ASP A 91 -0.68 4.10 11.38
C ASP A 91 -0.08 3.49 12.65
N ILE A 92 1.08 2.82 12.54
CA ILE A 92 1.81 2.32 13.72
C ILE A 92 2.18 3.46 14.67
N LEU A 93 2.63 4.60 14.14
CA LEU A 93 2.92 5.78 14.95
C LEU A 93 1.65 6.38 15.57
N GLN A 94 0.66 6.68 14.74
CA GLN A 94 -0.57 7.37 15.15
C GLN A 94 -1.35 6.53 16.18
N THR A 95 -1.50 5.24 15.90
CA THR A 95 -2.37 4.34 16.65
C THR A 95 -1.61 3.59 17.75
N GLY A 96 -0.35 3.22 17.48
CA GLY A 96 0.50 2.45 18.39
C GLY A 96 1.47 3.29 19.21
N GLY A 97 1.72 4.54 18.84
CA GLY A 97 2.67 5.42 19.52
C GLY A 97 4.14 5.02 19.31
N VAL A 98 4.43 4.23 18.26
CA VAL A 98 5.79 3.76 17.96
C VAL A 98 6.25 4.35 16.64
N ASP A 99 7.34 5.11 16.67
CA ASP A 99 7.97 5.59 15.44
C ASP A 99 8.79 4.46 14.79
N THR A 100 8.35 4.03 13.62
CA THR A 100 8.99 2.99 12.80
C THR A 100 9.47 3.53 11.45
N PHE A 101 9.50 4.86 11.28
CA PHE A 101 10.06 5.47 10.09
C PHE A 101 11.58 5.28 10.06
N GLY A 102 12.10 4.83 8.91
CA GLY A 102 13.52 4.62 8.70
C GLY A 102 13.90 4.70 7.23
N CYS A 103 15.19 4.53 6.96
CA CYS A 103 15.72 4.46 5.60
C CYS A 103 16.14 3.02 5.33
N SER A 104 15.74 2.49 4.18
CA SER A 104 16.17 1.20 3.67
C SER A 104 16.78 1.40 2.28
N ASP A 105 17.82 0.63 1.96
CA ASP A 105 18.14 0.40 0.56
C ASP A 105 17.12 -0.56 -0.07
N THR A 106 17.18 -0.72 -1.38
CA THR A 106 16.23 -1.53 -2.16
C THR A 106 16.28 -3.01 -1.83
N THR A 107 17.48 -3.51 -1.50
CA THR A 107 17.72 -4.92 -1.15
C THR A 107 17.04 -5.28 0.15
N ASP A 108 16.97 -4.32 1.08
CA ASP A 108 16.48 -4.52 2.43
C ASP A 108 15.06 -3.95 2.65
N TYR A 109 14.36 -3.45 1.63
CA TYR A 109 13.05 -2.79 1.85
C TYR A 109 12.00 -3.71 2.45
N PHE A 110 11.88 -4.96 1.97
CA PHE A 110 10.92 -5.90 2.55
C PHE A 110 11.29 -6.29 3.99
N CYS A 111 12.58 -6.42 4.29
CA CYS A 111 13.07 -6.64 5.66
C CYS A 111 12.73 -5.44 6.54
N TYR A 112 12.96 -4.23 6.04
CA TYR A 112 12.58 -2.98 6.72
C TYR A 112 11.08 -2.95 7.04
N LEU A 113 10.20 -3.28 6.09
CA LEU A 113 8.76 -3.33 6.32
C LEU A 113 8.37 -4.41 7.35
N ALA A 114 9.06 -5.56 7.37
CA ALA A 114 8.82 -6.60 8.38
C ALA A 114 9.31 -6.17 9.78
N ASP A 115 10.43 -5.45 9.84
CA ASP A 115 10.98 -4.91 11.08
C ASP A 115 10.09 -3.84 11.71
N GLN A 116 9.25 -3.15 10.92
CA GLN A 116 8.23 -2.24 11.47
C GLN A 116 7.20 -2.98 12.34
N ASP A 117 6.73 -4.16 11.92
CA ASP A 117 5.81 -4.97 12.74
C ASP A 117 6.50 -5.45 14.03
N TRP A 118 7.79 -5.78 13.92
CA TRP A 118 8.59 -6.20 15.07
C TRP A 118 8.77 -5.06 16.07
N ALA A 119 9.15 -3.87 15.60
CA ALA A 119 9.28 -2.66 16.41
C ALA A 119 7.96 -2.29 17.05
N GLN A 120 6.85 -2.35 16.31
CA GLN A 120 5.51 -2.18 16.86
C GLN A 120 5.25 -3.17 18.00
N PHE A 121 5.47 -4.47 17.77
CA PHE A 121 5.22 -5.49 18.79
C PHE A 121 6.03 -5.28 20.06
N GLN A 122 7.30 -4.90 19.94
CA GLN A 122 8.20 -4.68 21.07
C GLN A 122 7.91 -3.39 21.85
N CYS A 123 7.58 -2.31 21.14
CA CYS A 123 7.57 -0.96 21.72
C CYS A 123 6.16 -0.42 21.97
N GLN A 124 5.12 -0.98 21.33
CA GLN A 124 3.74 -0.50 21.51
C GLN A 124 3.24 -0.90 22.90
N PRO A 125 2.76 0.07 23.71
CA PRO A 125 2.09 -0.24 24.97
C PRO A 125 0.81 -1.06 24.73
N ASN A 126 0.59 -2.11 25.54
CA ASN A 126 -0.54 -3.04 25.40
C ASN A 126 -0.53 -3.86 24.10
N SER A 127 0.65 -4.13 23.54
CA SER A 127 0.79 -5.10 22.46
C SER A 127 0.58 -6.56 22.92
N ASP A 128 0.52 -6.80 24.23
CA ASP A 128 0.35 -8.10 24.86
C ASP A 128 -1.13 -8.50 25.01
N GLY A 129 -1.58 -9.44 24.18
CA GLY A 129 -2.90 -10.07 24.32
C GLY A 129 -2.97 -11.19 25.37
N GLY A 130 -2.00 -11.25 26.29
CA GLY A 130 -1.75 -12.38 27.18
C GLY A 130 -0.82 -13.46 26.58
N PRO A 131 -0.32 -14.43 27.40
CA PRO A 131 0.81 -15.28 27.02
C PRO A 131 0.64 -16.05 25.71
N THR A 132 -0.54 -16.61 25.47
CA THR A 132 -0.83 -17.39 24.25
C THR A 132 -0.82 -16.51 23.01
N VAL A 133 -1.50 -15.37 23.05
CA VAL A 133 -1.56 -14.41 21.93
C VAL A 133 -0.19 -13.82 21.66
N THR A 134 0.55 -13.45 22.71
CA THR A 134 1.93 -12.95 22.60
C THR A 134 2.86 -14.00 21.97
N GLN A 135 2.75 -15.27 22.36
CA GLN A 135 3.57 -16.34 21.78
C GLN A 135 3.23 -16.59 20.30
N ALA A 136 1.95 -16.61 19.95
CA ALA A 136 1.51 -16.75 18.55
C ALA A 136 1.98 -15.56 17.70
N LYS A 137 1.86 -14.34 18.21
CA LYS A 137 2.34 -13.12 17.54
C LYS A 137 3.85 -13.11 17.35
N TYR A 138 4.61 -13.48 18.38
CA TYR A 138 6.06 -13.63 18.27
C TYR A 138 6.43 -14.62 17.16
N ALA A 139 5.80 -15.80 17.14
CA ALA A 139 6.09 -16.83 16.15
C ALA A 139 5.76 -16.36 14.72
N ALA A 140 4.60 -15.72 14.53
CA ALA A 140 4.18 -15.18 13.23
C ALA A 140 5.13 -14.10 12.71
N LEU A 141 5.56 -13.17 13.57
CA LEU A 141 6.51 -12.12 13.18
C LEU A 141 7.91 -12.66 12.90
N CYS A 142 8.38 -13.67 13.65
CA CYS A 142 9.63 -14.36 13.32
C CYS A 142 9.55 -15.06 11.97
N ALA A 143 8.40 -15.67 11.63
CA ALA A 143 8.18 -16.29 10.33
C ALA A 143 8.23 -15.23 9.22
N LEU A 144 7.51 -14.11 9.38
CA LEU A 144 7.51 -13.00 8.42
C LEU A 144 8.92 -12.45 8.17
N GLN A 145 9.70 -12.20 9.22
CA GLN A 145 11.09 -11.75 9.09
C GLN A 145 11.99 -12.78 8.39
N ALA A 146 11.78 -14.08 8.64
CA ALA A 146 12.59 -15.13 8.02
C ALA A 146 12.32 -15.29 6.52
N VAL A 147 11.11 -14.97 6.06
CA VAL A 147 10.72 -15.05 4.64
C VAL A 147 10.92 -13.75 3.87
N ALA A 148 10.92 -12.59 4.54
CA ALA A 148 11.05 -11.28 3.89
C ALA A 148 12.25 -11.15 2.91
N PRO A 149 13.47 -11.67 3.20
CA PRO A 149 14.59 -11.61 2.25
C PRO A 149 14.35 -12.42 0.96
N GLN A 150 13.44 -13.38 0.99
CA GLN A 150 13.14 -14.27 -0.13
C GLN A 150 12.15 -13.63 -1.12
N LEU A 151 11.58 -12.48 -0.76
CA LEU A 151 10.63 -11.74 -1.60
C LEU A 151 11.28 -11.00 -2.76
N VAL A 152 12.55 -10.62 -2.63
CA VAL A 152 13.23 -9.87 -3.68
C VAL A 152 13.54 -10.81 -4.83
N GLU A 153 12.86 -10.63 -5.96
CA GLU A 153 13.23 -11.32 -7.19
C GLU A 153 14.63 -10.84 -7.63
N PRO A 154 15.55 -11.74 -8.03
CA PRO A 154 16.92 -11.34 -8.41
C PRO A 154 16.98 -10.27 -9.51
N SER A 155 15.98 -10.20 -10.40
CA SER A 155 15.88 -9.18 -11.44
C SER A 155 15.38 -7.82 -10.96
N TYR A 156 14.87 -7.72 -9.73
CA TYR A 156 14.26 -6.52 -9.15
C TYR A 156 15.05 -5.92 -7.97
N VAL A 157 16.20 -6.51 -7.62
CA VAL A 157 17.08 -6.08 -6.52
C VAL A 157 17.46 -4.59 -6.56
N SER A 158 17.52 -3.99 -7.75
CA SER A 158 17.88 -2.58 -7.94
C SER A 158 16.76 -1.76 -8.58
N GLY A 159 15.52 -2.26 -8.53
CA GLY A 159 14.36 -1.71 -9.24
C GLY A 159 13.99 -2.49 -10.51
N PRO A 160 13.06 -1.98 -11.33
CA PRO A 160 12.51 -0.63 -11.29
C PRO A 160 11.67 -0.33 -10.04
N TYR A 161 11.61 0.95 -9.67
CA TYR A 161 10.70 1.45 -8.65
C TYR A 161 9.45 2.02 -9.31
N LYS A 162 8.28 1.69 -8.77
CA LYS A 162 6.97 2.06 -9.31
C LYS A 162 6.23 2.97 -8.34
N LEU A 163 5.18 3.63 -8.84
CA LEU A 163 4.25 4.40 -8.00
C LEU A 163 3.41 3.44 -7.16
N VAL A 164 3.88 3.09 -5.97
CA VAL A 164 3.12 2.30 -5.00
C VAL A 164 2.24 3.27 -4.21
N CYS A 165 0.98 2.94 -3.99
CA CYS A 165 0.11 3.66 -3.09
C CYS A 165 -0.57 2.66 -2.16
N ASP A 166 -0.29 2.77 -0.86
CA ASP A 166 -0.79 1.82 0.12
C ASP A 166 -2.33 1.81 0.15
N ASP A 167 -2.98 2.94 -0.15
CA ASP A 167 -4.43 3.10 -0.11
C ASP A 167 -5.13 2.97 -1.47
N LEU A 168 -4.42 2.61 -2.55
CA LEU A 168 -5.04 2.47 -3.87
C LEU A 168 -6.09 1.35 -3.90
N SER A 169 -7.37 1.72 -3.91
CA SER A 169 -8.51 0.81 -3.80
C SER A 169 -9.71 1.26 -4.65
N LEU A 170 -10.75 0.42 -4.76
CA LEU A 170 -11.94 0.73 -5.57
C LEU A 170 -12.66 2.05 -5.21
N PRO A 171 -12.82 2.41 -3.92
CA PRO A 171 -13.35 3.72 -3.52
C PRO A 171 -12.59 4.92 -4.10
N ASN A 172 -11.31 4.74 -4.41
CA ASN A 172 -10.44 5.80 -4.91
C ASN A 172 -10.50 5.93 -6.44
N LEU A 173 -11.38 5.16 -7.10
CA LEU A 173 -11.62 5.22 -8.54
C LEU A 173 -12.88 6.01 -8.88
N ILE A 174 -12.77 6.92 -9.85
CA ILE A 174 -13.91 7.64 -10.40
C ILE A 174 -14.33 6.99 -11.70
N VAL A 175 -15.62 6.69 -11.81
CA VAL A 175 -16.24 6.12 -13.00
C VAL A 175 -17.08 7.15 -13.76
N ARG A 176 -17.23 6.97 -15.07
CA ARG A 176 -17.94 7.93 -15.93
C ARG A 176 -19.38 8.16 -15.50
N SER A 177 -20.10 7.10 -15.14
CA SER A 177 -21.48 7.18 -14.63
C SER A 177 -21.90 5.89 -13.94
N ALA A 178 -23.10 5.85 -13.36
CA ALA A 178 -23.67 4.64 -12.77
C ALA A 178 -23.84 3.48 -13.78
N ASP A 179 -24.08 3.80 -15.05
CA ASP A 179 -24.29 2.82 -16.12
C ASP A 179 -23.04 2.56 -16.97
N ASP A 180 -22.04 3.45 -16.92
CA ASP A 180 -20.73 3.31 -17.56
C ASP A 180 -19.62 3.36 -16.51
N LEU A 181 -19.20 2.17 -16.09
CA LEU A 181 -18.15 1.96 -15.09
C LEU A 181 -16.73 2.14 -15.64
N THR A 182 -16.57 2.74 -16.81
CA THR A 182 -15.24 3.15 -17.30
C THR A 182 -14.58 4.05 -16.27
N VAL A 183 -13.43 3.62 -15.74
CA VAL A 183 -12.60 4.44 -14.86
C VAL A 183 -12.13 5.65 -15.66
N VAL A 184 -12.50 6.84 -15.19
CA VAL A 184 -12.14 8.14 -15.75
C VAL A 184 -11.23 8.95 -14.82
N GLY A 185 -10.89 8.38 -13.66
CA GLY A 185 -9.93 8.98 -12.75
C GLY A 185 -9.62 8.16 -11.52
N VAL A 186 -8.58 8.62 -10.82
CA VAL A 186 -8.15 8.16 -9.50
C VAL A 186 -8.05 9.39 -8.60
N VAL A 187 -8.30 9.20 -7.31
CA VAL A 187 -8.16 10.21 -6.25
C VAL A 187 -7.44 9.58 -5.06
N ASP A 188 -7.16 10.38 -4.03
CA ASP A 188 -6.67 9.90 -2.73
C ASP A 188 -5.36 9.09 -2.86
N LEU A 189 -4.35 9.76 -3.42
CA LEU A 189 -3.01 9.21 -3.65
C LEU A 189 -2.00 9.65 -2.57
N GLU A 190 -2.49 10.09 -1.41
CA GLU A 190 -1.71 10.67 -0.31
C GLU A 190 -0.68 9.70 0.30
N TRP A 191 -0.90 8.38 0.18
CA TRP A 191 0.01 7.33 0.64
C TRP A 191 0.87 6.76 -0.50
N SER A 192 1.19 7.60 -1.49
CA SER A 192 2.00 7.21 -2.63
C SER A 192 3.49 7.42 -2.40
N TYR A 193 4.29 6.47 -2.87
CA TYR A 193 5.74 6.52 -2.80
C TYR A 193 6.37 5.72 -3.96
N ALA A 194 7.65 5.95 -4.20
CA ALA A 194 8.43 5.13 -5.11
C ALA A 194 8.87 3.84 -4.38
N GLY A 195 8.25 2.71 -4.72
CA GLY A 195 8.49 1.41 -4.07
C GLY A 195 8.89 0.32 -5.06
N PRO A 196 9.33 -0.87 -4.60
CA PRO A 196 9.67 -1.98 -5.49
C PRO A 196 8.49 -2.37 -6.40
N ALA A 197 8.77 -2.64 -7.67
CA ALA A 197 7.74 -3.02 -8.65
C ALA A 197 6.89 -4.22 -8.21
N GLN A 198 7.47 -5.13 -7.42
CA GLN A 198 6.81 -6.33 -6.91
C GLN A 198 5.64 -6.01 -5.97
N LEU A 199 5.66 -4.87 -5.26
CA LEU A 199 4.53 -4.44 -4.43
C LEU A 199 3.35 -4.01 -5.30
N PHE A 200 3.60 -3.21 -6.34
CA PHE A 200 2.54 -2.79 -7.27
C PHE A 200 2.01 -3.98 -8.08
N GLY A 201 2.93 -4.84 -8.54
CA GLY A 201 2.60 -5.97 -9.39
C GLY A 201 2.04 -7.18 -8.65
N SER A 202 1.85 -7.11 -7.34
CA SER A 202 1.27 -8.21 -6.59
C SER A 202 -0.24 -8.33 -6.78
N ALA A 203 -0.81 -9.50 -6.48
CA ALA A 203 -2.24 -9.67 -6.41
C ALA A 203 -2.89 -8.60 -5.49
N PRO A 204 -3.91 -7.87 -5.98
CA PRO A 204 -4.47 -6.74 -5.26
C PRO A 204 -5.26 -7.16 -4.02
N TRP A 205 -4.95 -6.57 -2.87
CA TRP A 205 -5.64 -6.83 -1.61
C TRP A 205 -7.13 -6.40 -1.64
N TRP A 206 -7.46 -5.36 -2.42
CA TRP A 206 -8.76 -4.68 -2.43
C TRP A 206 -9.86 -5.38 -3.24
N LEU A 207 -9.63 -6.60 -3.75
CA LEU A 207 -10.62 -7.33 -4.57
C LEU A 207 -11.94 -7.63 -3.85
N LEU A 208 -11.94 -7.57 -2.51
CA LEU A 208 -13.13 -7.70 -1.68
C LEU A 208 -13.61 -6.38 -1.05
N GLN A 209 -13.00 -5.26 -1.44
CA GLN A 209 -13.21 -3.92 -0.85
C GLN A 209 -12.89 -3.83 0.64
N ASP A 210 -12.11 -4.79 1.15
CA ASP A 210 -11.67 -4.84 2.53
C ASP A 210 -10.28 -5.47 2.60
N ARG A 211 -9.54 -5.15 3.66
CA ARG A 211 -8.20 -5.69 3.91
C ARG A 211 -8.31 -7.11 4.43
N LEU A 212 -7.52 -8.02 3.86
CA LEU A 212 -7.52 -9.42 4.29
C LEU A 212 -6.88 -9.64 5.68
N ASN A 213 -6.23 -8.60 6.23
CA ASN A 213 -5.57 -8.59 7.52
C ASN A 213 -6.29 -7.74 8.60
N ILE A 214 -7.43 -7.10 8.30
CA ILE A 214 -8.18 -6.28 9.28
C ILE A 214 -8.93 -7.16 10.30
N TYR A 215 -8.93 -6.63 11.53
CA TYR A 215 -9.24 -7.25 12.83
C TYR A 215 -10.73 -7.50 13.11
N ASP A 216 -11.65 -6.93 12.33
CA ASP A 216 -13.10 -6.99 12.63
C ASP A 216 -13.77 -8.33 12.26
N THR A 217 -13.01 -9.23 11.65
CA THR A 217 -13.40 -10.62 11.49
C THR A 217 -12.34 -11.49 12.12
N PHE A 218 -12.56 -11.90 13.37
CA PHE A 218 -12.17 -13.24 13.78
C PHE A 218 -12.94 -14.19 12.87
N LEU A 219 -12.46 -14.36 11.63
CA LEU A 219 -12.99 -15.34 10.71
C LEU A 219 -12.83 -16.65 11.45
N ASP A 220 -13.94 -17.24 11.85
CA ASP A 220 -13.88 -18.56 12.44
C ASP A 220 -13.35 -19.54 11.38
N ASN A 221 -13.07 -20.76 11.82
CA ASN A 221 -12.55 -21.80 10.93
C ASN A 221 -13.50 -22.10 9.74
N GLU A 222 -14.77 -21.67 9.78
CA GLU A 222 -15.73 -21.85 8.70
C GLU A 222 -15.81 -20.66 7.74
N GLU A 223 -15.61 -19.43 8.23
CA GLU A 223 -15.66 -18.21 7.43
C GLU A 223 -14.38 -17.97 6.64
N ALA A 224 -13.21 -18.26 7.22
CA ALA A 224 -11.92 -18.04 6.55
C ALA A 224 -11.81 -18.75 5.19
N PRO A 225 -12.19 -20.04 5.05
CA PRO A 225 -12.20 -20.71 3.74
C PRO A 225 -13.13 -20.04 2.72
N ARG A 226 -14.28 -19.50 3.13
CA ARG A 226 -15.24 -18.85 2.23
C ARG A 226 -14.72 -17.52 1.72
N VAL A 227 -14.06 -16.74 2.60
CA VAL A 227 -13.40 -15.48 2.22
C VAL A 227 -12.25 -15.77 1.26
N LEU A 228 -11.42 -16.77 1.56
CA LEU A 228 -10.33 -17.20 0.69
C LEU A 228 -10.83 -17.62 -0.70
N GLU A 229 -11.86 -18.47 -0.76
CA GLU A 229 -12.47 -18.91 -2.02
C GLU A 229 -13.01 -17.72 -2.83
N ARG A 230 -13.71 -16.79 -2.16
CA ARG A 230 -14.24 -15.58 -2.80
C ARG A 230 -13.12 -14.69 -3.35
N TYR A 231 -12.04 -14.49 -2.58
CA TYR A 231 -10.88 -13.71 -2.99
C TYR A 231 -10.21 -14.34 -4.21
N LEU A 232 -9.89 -15.64 -4.16
CA LEU A 232 -9.21 -16.35 -5.24
C LEU A 232 -10.05 -16.35 -6.53
N ARG A 233 -11.38 -16.51 -6.42
CA ARG A 233 -12.28 -16.39 -7.57
C ARG A 233 -12.25 -15.00 -8.20
N ASN A 234 -12.25 -13.95 -7.39
CA ASN A 234 -12.15 -12.57 -7.90
C ASN A 234 -10.78 -12.30 -8.51
N LEU A 235 -9.72 -12.87 -7.93
CA LEU A 235 -8.35 -12.78 -8.44
C LEU A 235 -8.23 -13.45 -9.82
N ASP A 236 -8.87 -14.59 -10.03
CA ASP A 236 -8.89 -15.26 -11.34
C ASP A 236 -9.55 -14.39 -12.42
N VAL A 237 -10.67 -13.71 -12.07
CA VAL A 237 -11.32 -12.76 -12.98
C VAL A 237 -10.41 -11.56 -13.25
N PHE A 238 -9.80 -10.99 -12.21
CA PHE A 238 -8.88 -9.86 -12.33
C PHE A 238 -7.71 -10.17 -13.26
N LYS A 239 -7.08 -11.33 -13.09
CA LYS A 239 -5.97 -11.79 -13.92
C LYS A 239 -6.36 -11.87 -15.39
N ILE A 240 -7.52 -12.46 -15.71
CA ILE A 240 -7.99 -12.57 -17.10
C ILE A 240 -8.16 -11.17 -17.71
N VAL A 241 -8.83 -10.26 -16.99
CA VAL A 241 -9.07 -8.89 -17.46
C VAL A 241 -7.76 -8.12 -17.62
N LEU A 242 -6.82 -8.28 -16.67
CA LEU A 242 -5.51 -7.64 -16.71
C LEU A 242 -4.69 -8.09 -17.93
N GLU A 243 -4.64 -9.40 -18.20
CA GLU A 243 -3.95 -9.97 -19.37
C GLU A 243 -4.56 -9.46 -20.68
N GLU A 244 -5.90 -9.44 -20.78
CA GLU A 244 -6.59 -8.92 -21.96
C GLU A 244 -6.33 -7.42 -22.18
N ASP A 245 -6.32 -6.63 -21.11
CA ASP A 245 -6.10 -5.20 -21.21
C ASP A 245 -4.64 -4.85 -21.51
N GLU A 246 -3.67 -5.57 -20.93
CA GLU A 246 -2.25 -5.43 -21.29
C GLU A 246 -2.00 -5.79 -22.76
N ALA A 247 -2.66 -6.82 -23.28
CA ALA A 247 -2.54 -7.25 -24.68
C ALA A 247 -3.12 -6.22 -25.67
N ARG A 248 -4.11 -5.43 -25.24
CA ARG A 248 -4.72 -4.37 -26.06
C ARG A 248 -3.90 -3.07 -26.06
N MET A 249 -2.97 -2.89 -25.11
CA MET A 249 -2.20 -1.66 -24.99
C MET A 249 -1.02 -1.63 -25.99
N PRO A 250 -0.84 -0.55 -26.77
CA PRO A 250 0.34 -0.39 -27.62
C PRO A 250 1.58 -0.10 -26.75
N GLY A 251 2.67 -0.86 -26.94
CA GLY A 251 3.96 -0.59 -26.28
C GLY A 251 4.26 -1.42 -25.02
N THR A 252 3.29 -2.17 -24.49
CA THR A 252 3.48 -3.17 -23.41
C THR A 252 4.09 -4.46 -23.99
N GLN A 253 5.37 -4.39 -24.40
CA GLN A 253 6.03 -5.49 -25.13
C GLN A 253 6.22 -6.79 -24.31
N PHE A 254 6.00 -6.77 -22.99
CA PHE A 254 6.34 -7.91 -22.13
C PHE A 254 5.27 -8.37 -21.13
N MET A 255 4.05 -7.79 -21.15
CA MET A 255 2.99 -8.16 -20.18
C MET A 255 3.51 -8.21 -18.73
N GLU A 256 4.30 -7.20 -18.36
CA GLU A 256 5.13 -7.25 -17.15
C GLU A 256 4.26 -7.25 -15.90
N LEU A 257 3.15 -6.50 -15.88
CA LEU A 257 2.28 -6.43 -14.71
C LEU A 257 1.53 -7.74 -14.49
N SER A 258 0.97 -8.34 -15.55
CA SER A 258 0.32 -9.67 -15.42
C SER A 258 1.32 -10.78 -15.12
N ARG A 259 2.57 -10.67 -15.57
CA ARG A 259 3.65 -11.59 -15.19
C ARG A 259 3.97 -11.47 -13.70
N GLN A 260 4.10 -10.26 -13.17
CA GLN A 260 4.34 -10.00 -11.75
C GLN A 260 3.18 -10.53 -10.89
N GLU A 261 1.93 -10.28 -11.30
CA GLU A 261 0.74 -10.75 -10.57
C GLU A 261 0.76 -12.28 -10.48
N ARG A 262 0.92 -12.95 -11.63
CA ARG A 262 0.97 -14.41 -11.73
C ARG A 262 2.10 -14.98 -10.87
N HIS A 263 3.29 -14.38 -10.94
CA HIS A 263 4.42 -14.80 -10.12
C HIS A 263 4.10 -14.67 -8.62
N SER A 264 3.46 -13.57 -8.21
CA SER A 264 3.12 -13.34 -6.80
C SER A 264 2.11 -14.35 -6.25
N LYS A 265 1.21 -14.84 -7.09
CA LYS A 265 0.27 -15.92 -6.76
C LYS A 265 0.97 -17.27 -6.69
N GLU A 266 1.81 -17.59 -7.68
CA GLU A 266 2.51 -18.88 -7.78
C GLU A 266 3.56 -19.08 -6.68
N SER A 267 4.28 -18.02 -6.32
CA SER A 267 5.28 -18.05 -5.24
C SER A 267 4.66 -17.90 -3.85
N GLY A 268 3.41 -17.42 -3.76
CA GLY A 268 2.77 -17.03 -2.51
C GLY A 268 3.24 -15.68 -1.94
N SER A 269 4.13 -14.96 -2.64
CA SER A 269 4.64 -13.66 -2.18
C SER A 269 3.53 -12.61 -2.00
N MET A 270 2.39 -12.77 -2.69
CA MET A 270 1.24 -11.88 -2.50
C MET A 270 0.76 -11.81 -1.06
N TRP A 271 0.77 -12.92 -0.32
CA TRP A 271 0.34 -12.92 1.08
C TRP A 271 1.27 -12.11 1.95
N GLN A 272 2.57 -12.15 1.67
CA GLN A 272 3.56 -11.36 2.38
C GLN A 272 3.44 -9.89 2.00
N HIS A 273 3.30 -9.54 0.72
CA HIS A 273 3.10 -8.15 0.29
C HIS A 273 1.87 -7.52 0.95
N ILE A 274 0.78 -8.29 1.11
CA ILE A 274 -0.42 -7.83 1.83
C ILE A 274 -0.08 -7.51 3.29
N LEU A 275 0.63 -8.38 4.00
CA LEU A 275 1.08 -8.13 5.38
C LEU A 275 2.04 -6.94 5.48
N LEU A 276 2.93 -6.76 4.50
CA LEU A 276 3.92 -5.68 4.51
C LEU A 276 3.31 -4.31 4.18
N SER A 277 2.18 -4.26 3.47
CA SER A 277 1.48 -3.02 3.09
C SER A 277 0.68 -2.36 4.22
N TRP A 278 0.56 -3.00 5.38
CA TRP A 278 -0.32 -2.52 6.45
C TRP A 278 0.20 -2.90 7.85
N GLY A 279 -0.18 -2.13 8.87
CA GLY A 279 0.21 -2.36 10.25
C GLY A 279 -0.77 -3.26 11.02
N PHE A 280 -0.51 -3.49 12.31
CA PHE A 280 -1.45 -4.19 13.22
C PHE A 280 -1.84 -5.61 12.78
N ASN A 281 -0.93 -6.32 12.11
CA ASN A 281 -1.18 -7.67 11.63
C ASN A 281 -1.44 -8.67 12.78
N HIS A 282 -2.47 -9.51 12.62
CA HIS A 282 -2.84 -10.55 13.60
C HIS A 282 -2.44 -11.95 13.10
N PRO A 283 -1.89 -12.85 13.94
CA PRO A 283 -1.45 -14.18 13.51
C PRO A 283 -2.54 -15.03 12.85
N ASP A 284 -3.79 -14.81 13.25
CA ASP A 284 -4.96 -15.54 12.73
C ASP A 284 -5.55 -14.90 11.46
N SER A 285 -4.93 -13.83 10.94
CA SER A 285 -5.39 -13.20 9.70
C SER A 285 -5.18 -14.12 8.50
N LEU A 286 -6.00 -13.90 7.48
CA LEU A 286 -6.00 -14.73 6.28
C LEU A 286 -4.63 -14.81 5.59
N PRO A 287 -3.86 -13.72 5.41
CA PRO A 287 -2.53 -13.80 4.82
C PRO A 287 -1.54 -14.65 5.64
N PHE A 288 -1.53 -14.54 6.98
CA PHE A 288 -0.63 -15.35 7.81
C PHE A 288 -0.95 -16.85 7.75
N MET A 289 -2.22 -17.22 7.60
CA MET A 289 -2.61 -18.63 7.43
C MET A 289 -2.11 -19.24 6.10
N GLN A 290 -1.62 -18.42 5.17
CA GLN A 290 -1.11 -18.88 3.86
C GLN A 290 0.43 -18.87 3.78
N LEU A 291 1.13 -18.43 4.84
CA LEU A 291 2.59 -18.48 4.96
C LEU A 291 3.06 -19.78 5.61
#